data_AF-A0A537ZN22-F1
#
_entry.id   AF-A0A537ZN22-F1
#
_cell.length_a   1.000
_cell.length_b   1.000
_cell.length_c   1.000
_cell.angle_alpha   90.00
_cell.angle_beta   90.00
_cell.angle_gamma   90.00
#
_symmetry.space_group_name_H-M   'P 1'
#
loop_
_entity.id
_entity.type
_entity.pdbx_description
1 polymer ?
#
loop_
_entity_poly.entity_id
_entity_poly.type
_entity_poly.pdbx_seq_one_letter_code
_entity_poly.pdbx_strand_id
1 'polypeptide(L)'
;MRAGVPIALCAAVLLLAAGAGEAQAASWRIGAAKVDTTPPVFNAKQDLKDFPEVDPASQTTCPRSVYDGPRRWRFEEPYQDTDHSGDFNYGDPSNPSSTGDQYCDYNHNGRRDGIYLSGGIDHLAKAVHDRIDARAVAFSYRSRTVVLVSVIAQGIFENYIREARTEAESLAGKPPHRKSCGRIDQMVVSSNHNESSPDTIGLYGAPADPTGTAGLHSGIDETPATTAGARRYARSTSRSRTACARRSRTASRPPTTTASPRRSIPRSACSRPAPHTASRSSR
;
A
#
# COMPACT_ATOMS: atom_id res chain seq x y z
N MET A 1 85.93 -11.99 -51.14
CA MET A 1 85.63 -12.22 -49.72
C MET A 1 84.14 -11.99 -49.51
N ARG A 2 83.41 -13.03 -49.08
CA ARG A 2 81.96 -12.98 -48.83
C ARG A 2 81.72 -12.68 -47.34
N ALA A 3 80.84 -11.74 -47.05
CA ALA A 3 80.12 -11.59 -45.79
C ALA A 3 78.79 -10.90 -46.16
N GLY A 4 77.58 -11.39 -45.89
CA GLY A 4 77.13 -12.26 -44.82
C GLY A 4 76.10 -11.47 -44.01
N VAL A 5 74.83 -11.47 -44.46
CA VAL A 5 73.68 -10.94 -43.71
C VAL A 5 73.32 -11.90 -42.58
N PRO A 6 72.86 -11.41 -41.42
CA PRO A 6 71.59 -11.92 -40.93
C PRO A 6 70.59 -10.85 -40.48
N ILE A 7 69.37 -11.10 -40.92
CA ILE A 7 68.09 -10.60 -40.42
C ILE A 7 67.89 -11.08 -38.98
N ALA A 8 67.50 -10.21 -38.04
CA ALA A 8 66.58 -10.60 -36.95
C ALA A 8 66.02 -9.38 -36.17
N LEU A 9 64.72 -9.46 -35.86
CA LEU A 9 63.92 -8.68 -34.89
C LEU A 9 63.22 -7.38 -35.34
N CYS A 10 62.29 -7.53 -36.29
CA CYS A 10 60.96 -6.93 -36.16
C CYS A 10 60.15 -7.73 -35.11
N ALA A 11 60.08 -7.27 -33.85
CA ALA A 11 59.00 -7.56 -32.87
C ALA A 11 59.34 -7.00 -31.49
N ALA A 12 59.34 -5.68 -31.34
CA ALA A 12 59.17 -5.00 -30.04
C ALA A 12 57.94 -4.10 -30.19
N VAL A 13 56.76 -4.71 -30.30
CA VAL A 13 55.84 -4.86 -29.16
C VAL A 13 55.08 -3.55 -28.92
N LEU A 14 53.96 -3.48 -29.64
CA LEU A 14 52.75 -2.69 -29.39
C LEU A 14 52.19 -2.95 -27.96
N LEU A 15 52.85 -2.52 -26.89
CA LEU A 15 52.37 -2.70 -25.50
C LEU A 15 52.34 -1.42 -24.67
N LEU A 16 51.83 -0.29 -25.23
CA LEU A 16 51.51 0.88 -24.40
C LEU A 16 50.13 1.51 -24.68
N ALA A 17 49.24 0.78 -25.35
CA ALA A 17 47.81 1.08 -25.33
C ALA A 17 47.06 0.14 -24.36
N ALA A 18 47.62 -0.08 -23.17
CA ALA A 18 46.80 -0.46 -22.04
C ALA A 18 46.01 0.79 -21.64
N GLY A 19 44.95 1.08 -22.40
CA GLY A 19 43.90 1.96 -21.93
C GLY A 19 43.48 1.39 -20.58
N ALA A 20 43.85 2.08 -19.50
CA ALA A 20 43.19 1.91 -18.23
C ALA A 20 41.73 2.24 -18.53
N GLY A 21 40.95 1.20 -18.85
CA GLY A 21 39.51 1.32 -18.87
C GLY A 21 39.19 1.79 -17.47
N GLU A 22 38.82 3.07 -17.33
CA GLU A 22 38.17 3.53 -16.13
C GLU A 22 37.04 2.54 -15.91
N ALA A 23 37.22 1.67 -14.92
CA ALA A 23 36.13 0.90 -14.39
C ALA A 23 35.20 1.97 -13.81
N GLN A 24 34.29 2.48 -14.65
CA GLN A 24 33.21 3.34 -14.24
C GLN A 24 32.48 2.55 -13.18
N ALA A 25 32.80 2.85 -11.91
CA ALA A 25 32.21 2.23 -10.75
C ALA A 25 30.71 2.42 -10.94
N ALA A 26 30.04 1.33 -11.33
CA ALA A 26 28.65 1.43 -11.73
C ALA A 26 27.87 1.83 -10.48
N SER A 27 27.42 3.08 -10.47
CA SER A 27 26.89 3.70 -9.28
C SER A 27 25.52 3.12 -9.00
N TRP A 28 25.42 2.31 -7.96
CA TRP A 28 24.12 1.98 -7.36
C TRP A 28 23.49 3.25 -6.81
N ARG A 29 22.20 3.42 -7.06
CA ARG A 29 21.39 4.45 -6.41
C ARG A 29 20.32 3.76 -5.61
N ILE A 30 20.15 4.19 -4.36
CA ILE A 30 19.13 3.64 -3.45
C ILE A 30 18.31 4.82 -2.95
N GLY A 31 16.99 4.63 -2.93
CA GLY A 31 16.06 5.64 -2.46
C GLY A 31 14.95 5.01 -1.63
N ALA A 32 14.50 5.70 -0.60
CA ALA A 32 13.41 5.25 0.26
C ALA A 32 12.39 6.36 0.45
N ALA A 33 11.13 5.98 0.64
CA ALA A 33 10.04 6.88 0.97
C ALA A 33 8.99 6.15 1.79
N LYS A 34 8.26 6.97 2.53
CA LYS A 34 7.08 6.60 3.30
C LYS A 34 5.97 7.56 2.89
N VAL A 35 4.76 7.03 2.71
CA VAL A 35 3.56 7.84 2.54
C VAL A 35 2.50 7.31 3.46
N ASP A 36 1.86 8.24 4.17
CA ASP A 36 0.73 7.94 5.04
C ASP A 36 -0.51 7.57 4.22
N THR A 37 -1.09 6.43 4.54
CA THR A 37 -2.28 5.87 3.87
C THR A 37 -3.49 5.82 4.79
N THR A 38 -3.38 6.38 5.99
CA THR A 38 -4.49 6.44 6.94
C THR A 38 -5.67 7.21 6.32
N PRO A 39 -6.91 6.70 6.44
CA PRO A 39 -8.10 7.41 5.98
C PRO A 39 -8.12 8.86 6.46
N PRO A 40 -8.46 9.83 5.60
CA PRO A 40 -8.63 11.20 6.04
C PRO A 40 -9.81 11.28 7.02
N VAL A 41 -9.66 12.06 8.08
CA VAL A 41 -10.76 12.36 9.00
C VAL A 41 -11.87 13.12 8.28
N PHE A 42 -13.08 12.98 8.79
CA PHE A 42 -14.26 13.70 8.30
C PHE A 42 -14.03 15.22 8.28
N ASN A 43 -14.57 15.87 7.25
CA ASN A 43 -14.58 17.33 7.14
C ASN A 43 -15.84 17.78 6.41
N ALA A 44 -16.74 18.49 7.10
CA ALA A 44 -18.05 18.87 6.56
C ALA A 44 -18.00 19.63 5.22
N LYS A 45 -16.99 20.51 5.01
CA LYS A 45 -16.85 21.26 3.76
C LYS A 45 -16.41 20.39 2.59
N GLN A 46 -15.53 19.43 2.84
CA GLN A 46 -15.10 18.49 1.82
C GLN A 46 -16.17 17.45 1.56
N ASP A 47 -16.89 17.07 2.60
CA ASP A 47 -17.98 16.12 2.53
C ASP A 47 -19.12 16.60 1.62
N LEU A 48 -19.53 17.86 1.70
CA LEU A 48 -20.50 18.44 0.76
C LEU A 48 -20.02 18.48 -0.70
N LYS A 49 -18.73 18.26 -0.96
CA LYS A 49 -18.18 18.11 -2.31
C LYS A 49 -18.10 16.65 -2.75
N ASP A 50 -17.84 15.75 -1.80
CA ASP A 50 -17.78 14.32 -2.07
C ASP A 50 -19.20 13.73 -2.19
N PHE A 51 -20.13 14.24 -1.37
CA PHE A 51 -21.55 13.89 -1.30
C PHE A 51 -22.40 15.18 -1.15
N PRO A 52 -22.64 15.93 -2.24
CA PRO A 52 -23.59 17.05 -2.25
C PRO A 52 -24.99 16.61 -1.80
N GLU A 53 -25.74 17.51 -1.17
CA GLU A 53 -27.12 17.20 -0.77
C GLU A 53 -28.04 16.93 -1.97
N VAL A 54 -27.70 17.48 -3.13
CA VAL A 54 -28.34 17.21 -4.42
C VAL A 54 -27.24 17.04 -5.44
N ASP A 55 -27.08 15.83 -5.98
CA ASP A 55 -26.19 15.55 -7.10
C ASP A 55 -26.97 15.06 -8.32
N PRO A 56 -27.16 15.92 -9.34
CA PRO A 56 -27.80 15.52 -10.58
C PRO A 56 -27.03 14.44 -11.35
N ALA A 57 -25.71 14.33 -11.17
CA ALA A 57 -24.89 13.36 -11.89
C ALA A 57 -25.12 11.93 -11.36
N SER A 58 -25.23 11.77 -10.04
CA SER A 58 -25.59 10.50 -9.41
C SER A 58 -27.11 10.29 -9.30
N GLN A 59 -27.92 11.31 -9.61
CA GLN A 59 -29.37 11.31 -9.41
C GLN A 59 -29.78 11.06 -7.94
N THR A 60 -28.97 11.56 -7.00
CA THR A 60 -29.15 11.30 -5.57
C THR A 60 -29.47 12.60 -4.82
N THR A 61 -30.34 12.52 -3.82
CA THR A 61 -30.64 13.60 -2.88
C THR A 61 -30.37 13.12 -1.45
N CYS A 62 -29.35 13.69 -0.82
CA CYS A 62 -28.86 13.35 0.52
C CYS A 62 -28.94 14.56 1.48
N PRO A 63 -30.14 15.05 1.84
CA PRO A 63 -30.29 16.24 2.69
C PRO A 63 -29.73 15.96 4.09
N ARG A 64 -28.91 16.87 4.63
CA ARG A 64 -28.32 16.73 5.98
C ARG A 64 -29.33 16.89 7.10
N SER A 65 -30.52 17.38 6.80
CA SER A 65 -31.65 17.38 7.73
C SER A 65 -32.26 15.99 7.95
N VAL A 66 -31.95 15.01 7.09
CA VAL A 66 -32.41 13.61 7.23
C VAL A 66 -31.23 12.72 7.57
N TYR A 67 -30.12 12.85 6.83
CA TYR A 67 -28.90 12.08 7.05
C TYR A 67 -27.92 12.85 7.93
N ASP A 68 -28.25 12.93 9.22
CA ASP A 68 -27.59 13.73 10.24
C ASP A 68 -26.56 12.95 11.08
N GLY A 69 -26.41 11.66 10.83
CA GLY A 69 -25.52 10.77 11.56
C GLY A 69 -24.05 11.20 11.49
N PRO A 70 -23.31 11.10 12.61
CA PRO A 70 -21.92 11.51 12.66
C PRO A 70 -21.04 10.58 11.82
N ARG A 71 -20.11 11.17 11.07
CA ARG A 71 -19.13 10.45 10.25
C ARG A 71 -17.73 10.73 10.77
N ARG A 72 -16.91 9.69 10.78
CA ARG A 72 -15.56 9.68 11.36
C ARG A 72 -14.52 9.92 10.28
N TRP A 73 -14.75 9.36 9.10
CA TRP A 73 -13.83 9.42 7.98
C TRP A 73 -14.44 10.17 6.79
N ARG A 74 -13.56 10.69 5.94
CA ARG A 74 -13.94 11.12 4.60
C ARG A 74 -14.37 9.90 3.79
N PHE A 75 -15.29 10.12 2.85
CA PHE A 75 -15.87 9.10 1.95
C PHE A 75 -16.84 8.12 2.62
N GLU A 76 -17.23 8.37 3.86
CA GLU A 76 -18.34 7.64 4.47
C GLU A 76 -19.65 8.26 4.02
N GLU A 77 -20.55 7.43 3.52
CA GLU A 77 -21.85 7.88 3.07
C GLU A 77 -22.69 8.44 4.22
N PRO A 78 -23.50 9.47 3.93
CA PRO A 78 -24.46 10.01 4.89
C PRO A 78 -25.40 8.91 5.40
N TYR A 79 -25.72 8.94 6.69
CA TYR A 79 -26.76 8.09 7.27
C TYR A 79 -27.56 8.87 8.31
N GLN A 80 -28.72 8.34 8.66
CA GLN A 80 -29.56 8.83 9.73
C GLN A 80 -29.22 8.02 10.98
N ASP A 81 -28.81 8.69 12.06
CA ASP A 81 -28.48 8.05 13.33
C ASP A 81 -29.74 7.96 14.20
N THR A 82 -30.57 6.96 13.90
CA THR A 82 -31.93 6.86 14.44
C THR A 82 -31.96 6.49 15.92
N ASP A 83 -30.95 5.77 16.39
CA ASP A 83 -30.81 5.34 17.79
C ASP A 83 -29.89 6.26 18.62
N HIS A 84 -29.34 7.31 17.99
CA HIS A 84 -28.42 8.29 18.57
C HIS A 84 -27.15 7.66 19.18
N SER A 85 -26.73 6.51 18.66
CA SER A 85 -25.50 5.84 19.08
C SER A 85 -24.24 6.55 18.56
N GLY A 86 -24.38 7.31 17.48
CA GLY A 86 -23.27 7.94 16.77
C GLY A 86 -22.43 6.97 15.94
N ASP A 87 -22.92 5.75 15.71
CA ASP A 87 -22.33 4.77 14.82
C ASP A 87 -23.44 4.18 13.92
N PHE A 88 -23.15 4.00 12.64
CA PHE A 88 -24.10 3.37 11.73
C PHE A 88 -24.30 1.89 12.06
N ASN A 89 -25.54 1.41 11.99
CA ASN A 89 -25.91 0.02 12.20
C ASN A 89 -26.88 -0.50 11.12
N TYR A 90 -26.61 -1.68 10.52
CA TYR A 90 -27.55 -2.32 9.58
C TYR A 90 -28.78 -2.95 10.25
N GLY A 91 -28.80 -2.98 11.59
CA GLY A 91 -29.81 -3.71 12.35
C GLY A 91 -29.44 -5.20 12.47
N ASP A 92 -29.90 -5.84 13.54
CA ASP A 92 -29.73 -7.27 13.75
C ASP A 92 -30.66 -8.04 12.81
N PRO A 93 -30.12 -8.74 11.81
CA PRO A 93 -30.95 -9.41 10.83
C PRO A 93 -31.63 -10.67 11.40
N SER A 94 -31.20 -11.18 12.55
CA SER A 94 -31.87 -12.25 13.28
C SER A 94 -33.06 -11.76 14.10
N ASN A 95 -33.21 -10.44 14.25
CA ASN A 95 -34.29 -9.79 14.97
C ASN A 95 -35.15 -8.94 14.01
N PRO A 96 -36.36 -9.39 13.63
CA PRO A 96 -37.23 -8.64 12.70
C PRO A 96 -37.76 -7.31 13.26
N SER A 97 -37.58 -7.05 14.56
CA SER A 97 -37.87 -5.75 15.17
C SER A 97 -36.69 -4.79 15.16
N SER A 98 -35.50 -5.26 14.79
CA SER A 98 -34.33 -4.40 14.62
C SER A 98 -34.47 -3.62 13.31
N THR A 99 -34.56 -2.32 13.42
CA THR A 99 -34.47 -1.41 12.26
C THR A 99 -33.04 -0.93 12.15
N GLY A 100 -32.40 -1.19 11.00
CA GLY A 100 -31.12 -0.55 10.69
C GLY A 100 -31.30 0.95 10.40
N ASP A 101 -30.21 1.68 10.52
CA ASP A 101 -30.15 3.08 10.13
C ASP A 101 -30.35 3.22 8.62
N GLN A 102 -31.08 4.27 8.24
CA GLN A 102 -31.20 4.64 6.83
C GLN A 102 -29.91 5.32 6.38
N TYR A 103 -29.47 5.04 5.16
CA TYR A 103 -28.31 5.69 4.55
C TYR A 103 -28.65 6.25 3.19
N CYS A 104 -27.87 7.25 2.78
CA CYS A 104 -27.92 7.77 1.43
C CYS A 104 -26.99 6.93 0.57
N ASP A 105 -27.55 5.93 -0.09
CA ASP A 105 -26.87 5.11 -1.10
C ASP A 105 -26.53 6.00 -2.31
N TYR A 106 -25.35 6.59 -2.29
CA TYR A 106 -24.98 7.66 -3.21
C TYR A 106 -24.67 7.14 -4.60
N ASN A 107 -24.11 5.93 -4.68
CA ASN A 107 -23.75 5.26 -5.92
C ASN A 107 -24.72 4.13 -6.33
N HIS A 108 -25.84 3.97 -5.62
CA HIS A 108 -26.91 3.00 -5.90
C HIS A 108 -26.44 1.55 -5.88
N ASN A 109 -25.53 1.22 -4.96
CA ASN A 109 -24.91 -0.09 -4.85
C ASN A 109 -25.60 -1.01 -3.82
N GLY A 110 -26.68 -0.54 -3.20
CA GLY A 110 -27.52 -1.26 -2.25
C GLY A 110 -26.95 -1.36 -0.83
N ARG A 111 -25.87 -0.64 -0.50
CA ARG A 111 -25.20 -0.67 0.81
C ARG A 111 -24.65 0.70 1.17
N ARG A 112 -24.38 0.93 2.45
CA ARG A 112 -23.67 2.13 2.89
C ARG A 112 -22.18 1.96 2.64
N ASP A 113 -21.57 2.89 1.91
CA ASP A 113 -20.13 2.97 1.81
C ASP A 113 -19.53 3.57 3.08
N GLY A 114 -18.65 2.80 3.71
CA GLY A 114 -17.96 3.16 4.95
C GLY A 114 -16.51 2.68 4.93
N ILE A 115 -15.76 3.00 5.98
CA ILE A 115 -14.40 2.47 6.14
C ILE A 115 -14.46 1.23 7.04
N TYR A 116 -14.60 0.05 6.42
CA TYR A 116 -14.60 -1.24 7.12
C TYR A 116 -13.19 -1.72 7.43
N LEU A 117 -13.01 -2.40 8.56
CA LEU A 117 -11.78 -3.06 8.94
C LEU A 117 -11.71 -4.46 8.31
N SER A 118 -10.50 -4.89 7.95
CA SER A 118 -10.29 -6.19 7.32
C SER A 118 -10.40 -7.39 8.30
N GLY A 119 -10.59 -7.16 9.60
CA GLY A 119 -10.61 -8.22 10.62
C GLY A 119 -11.97 -8.85 10.92
N GLY A 120 -13.05 -8.33 10.33
CA GLY A 120 -14.41 -8.84 10.60
C GLY A 120 -15.49 -8.15 9.78
N ILE A 121 -16.54 -8.90 9.43
CA ILE A 121 -17.68 -8.42 8.64
C ILE A 121 -18.45 -7.35 9.40
N ASP A 122 -18.80 -6.27 8.73
CA ASP A 122 -19.54 -5.14 9.33
C ASP A 122 -18.80 -4.44 10.48
N HIS A 123 -17.47 -4.51 10.51
CA HIS A 123 -16.66 -3.78 11.49
C HIS A 123 -16.20 -2.42 10.93
N LEU A 124 -16.97 -1.37 11.18
CA LEU A 124 -16.56 0.00 10.84
C LEU A 124 -15.37 0.47 11.68
N ALA A 125 -14.43 1.18 11.04
CA ALA A 125 -13.29 1.78 11.69
C ALA A 125 -13.74 2.95 12.59
N LYS A 126 -13.48 2.86 13.90
CA LYS A 126 -13.93 3.89 14.86
C LYS A 126 -12.87 4.93 15.21
N ALA A 127 -11.60 4.56 15.11
CA ALA A 127 -10.48 5.42 15.48
C ALA A 127 -9.19 4.98 14.78
N VAL A 128 -8.18 5.84 14.84
CA VAL A 128 -6.80 5.52 14.44
C VAL A 128 -5.98 5.38 15.72
N HIS A 129 -5.50 4.17 16.00
CA HIS A 129 -4.50 3.96 17.05
C HIS A 129 -3.12 4.34 16.53
N ASP A 130 -2.68 3.68 15.45
CA ASP A 130 -1.44 3.96 14.75
C ASP A 130 -1.70 4.40 13.30
N ARG A 131 -0.94 5.39 12.83
CA ARG A 131 -0.97 5.79 11.42
C ARG A 131 -0.46 4.63 10.56
N ILE A 132 -1.21 4.29 9.52
CA ILE A 132 -0.83 3.28 8.54
C ILE A 132 -0.09 3.93 7.36
N ASP A 133 0.81 3.18 6.73
CA ASP A 133 1.66 3.74 5.69
C ASP A 133 2.06 2.73 4.59
N ALA A 134 2.53 3.31 3.50
CA ALA A 134 3.22 2.69 2.39
C ALA A 134 4.72 2.99 2.47
N ARG A 135 5.57 1.96 2.47
CA ARG A 135 7.02 2.12 2.46
C ARG A 135 7.60 1.55 1.19
N ALA A 136 8.34 2.37 0.44
CA ALA A 136 8.96 1.95 -0.81
C ALA A 136 10.48 2.12 -0.74
N VAL A 137 11.22 1.09 -1.14
CA VAL A 137 12.67 1.15 -1.38
C VAL A 137 12.93 0.86 -2.85
N ALA A 138 13.64 1.77 -3.52
CA ALA A 138 14.05 1.65 -4.90
C ALA A 138 15.55 1.40 -4.97
N PHE A 139 15.95 0.41 -5.77
CA PHE A 139 17.33 0.10 -6.11
C PHE A 139 17.50 0.32 -7.60
N SER A 140 18.44 1.19 -7.98
CA SER A 140 18.78 1.43 -9.37
C SER A 140 20.24 1.09 -9.64
N TYR A 141 20.48 0.36 -10.73
CA TYR A 141 21.81 0.06 -11.25
C TYR A 141 21.81 0.28 -12.75
N ARG A 142 22.65 1.22 -13.21
CA ARG A 142 22.64 1.70 -14.59
C ARG A 142 21.24 2.16 -14.99
N SER A 143 20.64 1.56 -16.02
CA SER A 143 19.28 1.87 -16.50
C SER A 143 18.17 1.08 -15.81
N ARG A 144 18.51 0.09 -14.96
CA ARG A 144 17.52 -0.80 -14.34
C ARG A 144 17.11 -0.33 -12.96
N THR A 145 15.82 -0.31 -12.67
CA THR A 145 15.27 -0.01 -11.34
C THR A 145 14.31 -1.08 -10.85
N VAL A 146 14.54 -1.56 -9.64
CA VAL A 146 13.64 -2.46 -8.90
C VAL A 146 13.08 -1.69 -7.70
N VAL A 147 11.77 -1.79 -7.48
CA VAL A 147 11.09 -1.19 -6.33
C VAL A 147 10.46 -2.28 -5.48
N LEU A 148 10.71 -2.23 -4.18
CA LEU A 148 10.02 -3.04 -3.18
C LEU A 148 9.10 -2.13 -2.39
N VAL A 149 7.83 -2.47 -2.30
CA VAL A 149 6.82 -1.72 -1.54
C VAL A 149 6.21 -2.64 -0.48
N SER A 150 6.20 -2.18 0.76
CA SER A 150 5.47 -2.82 1.87
C SER A 150 4.36 -1.90 2.33
N VAL A 151 3.18 -2.45 2.52
CA VAL A 151 1.97 -1.72 2.89
C VAL A 151 1.39 -2.28 4.18
N ILE A 152 0.92 -1.39 5.05
CA ILE A 152 0.12 -1.79 6.21
C ILE A 152 -1.32 -2.00 5.75
N ALA A 153 -1.66 -3.26 5.49
CA ALA A 153 -2.93 -3.74 4.95
C ALA A 153 -3.03 -5.26 5.14
N GLN A 154 -4.23 -5.85 5.09
CA GLN A 154 -4.37 -7.31 5.09
C GLN A 154 -3.84 -7.94 3.79
N GLY A 155 -4.23 -7.34 2.67
CA GLY A 155 -3.84 -7.74 1.33
C GLY A 155 -4.08 -6.61 0.34
N ILE A 156 -3.58 -6.72 -0.87
CA ILE A 156 -3.88 -5.76 -1.95
C ILE A 156 -4.10 -6.58 -3.22
N PHE A 157 -5.22 -6.35 -3.89
CA PHE A 157 -5.51 -7.02 -5.15
C PHE A 157 -4.61 -6.56 -6.29
N GLU A 158 -4.42 -7.45 -7.27
CA GLU A 158 -3.52 -7.23 -8.40
C GLU A 158 -3.94 -6.04 -9.28
N ASN A 159 -5.24 -5.72 -9.40
CA ASN A 159 -5.70 -4.53 -10.11
C ASN A 159 -5.13 -3.25 -9.48
N TYR A 160 -5.18 -3.11 -8.15
CA TYR A 160 -4.60 -1.96 -7.44
C TYR A 160 -3.08 -1.91 -7.54
N ILE A 161 -2.41 -3.06 -7.53
CA ILE A 161 -0.97 -3.14 -7.75
C ILE A 161 -0.62 -2.65 -9.16
N ARG A 162 -1.40 -3.04 -10.18
CA ARG A 162 -1.22 -2.61 -11.57
C ARG A 162 -1.46 -1.12 -11.75
N GLU A 163 -2.51 -0.57 -11.16
CA GLU A 163 -2.77 0.88 -11.16
C GLU A 163 -1.64 1.66 -10.51
N ALA A 164 -1.20 1.24 -9.31
CA ALA A 164 -0.11 1.88 -8.60
C ALA A 164 1.20 1.85 -9.40
N ARG A 165 1.49 0.73 -10.09
CA ARG A 165 2.64 0.62 -11.00
C ARG A 165 2.52 1.59 -12.17
N THR A 166 1.37 1.61 -12.84
CA THR A 166 1.10 2.46 -14.01
C THR A 166 1.28 3.93 -13.66
N GLU A 167 0.75 4.36 -12.52
CA GLU A 167 0.91 5.73 -12.06
C GLU A 167 2.36 6.03 -11.64
N ALA A 168 3.03 5.11 -10.94
CA ALA A 168 4.43 5.31 -10.56
C ALA A 168 5.34 5.48 -11.79
N GLU A 169 5.08 4.74 -12.86
CA GLU A 169 5.76 4.89 -14.16
C GLU A 169 5.40 6.22 -14.84
N SER A 170 4.12 6.60 -14.84
CA SER A 170 3.68 7.90 -15.37
C SER A 170 4.35 9.08 -14.66
N LEU A 171 4.39 9.05 -13.32
CA LEU A 171 5.04 10.07 -12.50
C LEU A 171 6.55 10.11 -12.74
N ALA A 172 7.17 8.94 -12.95
CA ALA A 172 8.59 8.86 -13.27
C ALA A 172 8.95 9.50 -14.61
N GLY A 173 8.04 9.41 -15.59
CA GLY A 173 8.20 10.03 -16.90
C GLY A 173 8.08 11.56 -16.90
N LYS A 174 7.58 12.17 -15.81
CA LYS A 174 7.34 13.61 -15.70
C LYS A 174 8.52 14.33 -15.02
N PRO A 175 8.81 15.60 -15.34
CA PRO A 175 9.75 16.43 -14.58
C PRO A 175 9.31 16.60 -13.11
N PRO A 176 10.24 16.71 -12.13
CA PRO A 176 11.70 16.63 -12.29
C PRO A 176 12.23 15.18 -12.43
N HIS A 177 11.38 14.17 -12.22
CA HIS A 177 11.75 12.77 -12.06
C HIS A 177 12.36 12.13 -13.33
N ARG A 178 11.94 12.56 -14.53
CA ARG A 178 12.44 12.05 -15.82
C ARG A 178 13.97 12.08 -15.94
N LYS A 179 14.63 13.10 -15.39
CA LYS A 179 16.10 13.26 -15.46
C LYS A 179 16.85 12.40 -14.43
N SER A 180 16.22 12.08 -13.30
CA SER A 180 16.90 11.46 -12.16
C SER A 180 16.64 9.97 -11.99
N CYS A 181 15.52 9.46 -12.53
CA CYS A 181 14.96 8.21 -12.02
C CYS A 181 14.99 7.02 -12.99
N GLY A 182 15.05 7.19 -14.32
CA GLY A 182 14.99 6.06 -15.28
C GLY A 182 13.58 5.43 -15.38
N ARG A 183 13.46 4.20 -15.90
CA ARG A 183 12.21 3.40 -15.89
C ARG A 183 12.12 2.54 -14.62
N ILE A 184 10.91 2.16 -14.19
CA ILE A 184 10.72 1.09 -13.20
C ILE A 184 10.65 -0.22 -13.99
N ASP A 185 11.61 -1.12 -13.79
CA ASP A 185 11.64 -2.39 -14.53
C ASP A 185 10.92 -3.49 -13.79
N GLN A 186 10.93 -3.44 -12.45
CA GLN A 186 10.26 -4.38 -11.57
C GLN A 186 9.70 -3.65 -10.35
N MET A 187 8.50 -4.03 -9.93
CA MET A 187 7.88 -3.54 -8.70
C MET A 187 7.21 -4.70 -7.99
N VAL A 188 7.66 -4.99 -6.78
CA VAL A 188 7.06 -5.98 -5.87
C VAL A 188 6.31 -5.22 -4.79
N VAL A 189 5.05 -5.59 -4.56
CA VAL A 189 4.22 -5.05 -3.50
C VAL A 189 3.90 -6.18 -2.53
N SER A 190 4.07 -5.93 -1.24
CA SER A 190 3.67 -6.83 -0.16
C SER A 190 2.83 -6.11 0.88
N SER A 191 2.00 -6.87 1.57
CA SER A 191 1.16 -6.41 2.68
C SER A 191 1.57 -7.15 3.95
N ASN A 192 1.45 -6.50 5.10
CA ASN A 192 1.82 -7.09 6.38
C ASN A 192 0.72 -7.96 7.03
N HIS A 193 -0.40 -8.17 6.34
CA HIS A 193 -1.56 -8.89 6.84
C HIS A 193 -2.21 -8.24 8.08
N ASN A 194 -2.28 -6.90 8.11
CA ASN A 194 -2.92 -6.19 9.22
C ASN A 194 -4.45 -6.32 9.14
N GLU A 195 -5.05 -6.99 10.12
CA GLU A 195 -6.51 -7.17 10.26
C GLU A 195 -7.21 -5.97 10.94
N SER A 196 -6.46 -4.94 11.33
CA SER A 196 -6.95 -3.71 11.95
C SER A 196 -6.76 -2.47 11.06
N SER A 197 -6.54 -2.68 9.76
CA SER A 197 -6.54 -1.63 8.74
C SER A 197 -7.84 -1.63 7.93
N PRO A 198 -8.12 -0.57 7.15
CA PRO A 198 -9.22 -0.60 6.18
C PRO A 198 -9.13 -1.84 5.28
N ASP A 199 -10.29 -2.38 4.89
CA ASP A 199 -10.43 -3.74 4.36
C ASP A 199 -9.46 -4.09 3.21
N THR A 200 -9.16 -3.24 2.25
CA THR A 200 -8.39 -3.42 1.00
C THR A 200 -8.60 -4.69 0.14
N ILE A 201 -9.24 -5.75 0.63
CA ILE A 201 -9.52 -7.00 -0.10
C ILE A 201 -11.03 -7.29 -0.26
N GLY A 202 -11.89 -6.42 0.25
CA GLY A 202 -13.32 -6.41 -0.08
C GLY A 202 -14.13 -7.57 0.53
N LEU A 203 -13.61 -8.28 1.53
CA LEU A 203 -14.27 -9.46 2.11
C LEU A 203 -15.13 -9.14 3.34
N TYR A 204 -14.93 -7.98 3.96
CA TYR A 204 -15.39 -7.69 5.33
C TYR A 204 -16.31 -6.46 5.40
N GLY A 205 -16.72 -5.94 4.26
CA GLY A 205 -17.58 -4.77 4.16
C GLY A 205 -18.97 -4.95 4.75
N ALA A 206 -19.91 -4.16 4.23
CA ALA A 206 -21.32 -4.28 4.58
C ALA A 206 -21.81 -5.73 4.46
N PRO A 207 -22.74 -6.23 5.29
CA PRO A 207 -23.25 -7.58 5.17
C PRO A 207 -23.95 -7.81 3.82
N ALA A 208 -23.72 -8.97 3.19
CA ALA A 208 -24.35 -9.37 1.92
C ALA A 208 -25.80 -9.77 2.05
N ASP A 209 -26.12 -10.37 3.18
CA ASP A 209 -27.44 -10.70 3.65
C ASP A 209 -27.33 -11.00 5.17
N PRO A 210 -28.47 -11.16 5.88
CA PRO A 210 -28.55 -11.64 7.27
C PRO A 210 -27.66 -12.81 7.72
N THR A 211 -27.19 -13.62 6.79
CA THR A 211 -26.62 -14.97 6.98
C THR A 211 -25.25 -15.16 6.32
N GLY A 212 -24.72 -14.13 5.66
CA GLY A 212 -23.53 -14.20 4.83
C GLY A 212 -22.26 -14.46 5.64
N THR A 213 -21.38 -15.32 5.10
CA THR A 213 -20.05 -15.58 5.66
C THR A 213 -18.97 -14.63 5.13
N ALA A 214 -19.37 -13.65 4.30
CA ALA A 214 -18.56 -12.56 3.77
C ALA A 214 -19.42 -11.30 3.64
N GLY A 215 -18.81 -10.13 3.77
CA GLY A 215 -19.45 -8.86 3.43
C GLY A 215 -19.53 -8.65 1.92
N LEU A 216 -20.45 -7.80 1.48
CA LEU A 216 -20.38 -7.08 0.21
C LEU A 216 -19.17 -6.15 0.24
N HIS A 217 -18.58 -5.92 -0.93
CA HIS A 217 -17.41 -5.06 -1.12
C HIS A 217 -17.42 -3.85 -0.19
N SER A 218 -16.34 -3.64 0.57
CA SER A 218 -16.20 -2.62 1.62
C SER A 218 -16.16 -1.16 1.15
N GLY A 219 -16.70 -0.86 -0.03
CA GLY A 219 -16.61 0.47 -0.67
C GLY A 219 -15.20 0.79 -1.19
N ILE A 220 -14.28 -0.17 -1.14
CA ILE A 220 -12.88 0.02 -1.52
C ILE A 220 -12.70 0.06 -3.03
N ASP A 221 -13.57 -0.61 -3.77
CA ASP A 221 -13.52 -0.58 -5.24
C ASP A 221 -14.13 0.72 -5.81
N GLU A 222 -14.81 1.50 -4.97
CA GLU A 222 -15.70 2.58 -5.39
C GLU A 222 -15.31 3.94 -4.78
N THR A 223 -14.55 3.96 -3.68
CA THR A 223 -14.09 5.21 -3.08
C THR A 223 -12.86 5.78 -3.80
N PRO A 224 -12.80 7.12 -3.98
CA PRO A 224 -11.57 7.83 -4.31
C PRO A 224 -10.43 7.56 -3.31
N ALA A 225 -10.69 6.92 -2.17
CA ALA A 225 -9.71 6.51 -1.16
C ALA A 225 -8.72 5.44 -1.66
N THR A 226 -9.15 4.47 -2.47
CA THR A 226 -8.29 3.41 -3.00
C THR A 226 -7.51 3.87 -4.21
N THR A 227 -8.14 4.64 -5.10
CA THR A 227 -7.43 5.38 -6.15
C THR A 227 -6.47 6.40 -5.52
N ALA A 228 -6.83 7.09 -4.43
CA ALA A 228 -5.93 7.98 -3.70
C ALA A 228 -4.87 7.22 -2.91
N GLY A 229 -5.14 5.97 -2.51
CA GLY A 229 -4.23 5.01 -1.90
C GLY A 229 -3.20 4.56 -2.92
N ALA A 230 -3.61 4.01 -4.06
CA ALA A 230 -2.80 3.72 -5.26
C ALA A 230 -1.99 4.94 -5.71
N ARG A 231 -2.60 6.13 -5.76
CA ARG A 231 -1.91 7.40 -6.04
C ARG A 231 -0.92 7.80 -4.95
N ARG A 232 -1.17 7.44 -3.69
CA ARG A 232 -0.24 7.66 -2.57
C ARG A 232 0.88 6.62 -2.57
N TYR A 233 0.60 5.36 -2.91
CA TYR A 233 1.56 4.28 -3.16
C TYR A 233 2.49 4.64 -4.33
N ALA A 234 1.93 5.12 -5.44
CA ALA A 234 2.67 5.60 -6.61
C ALA A 234 3.54 6.83 -6.29
N ARG A 235 3.02 7.77 -5.48
CA ARG A 235 3.78 8.92 -4.98
C ARG A 235 4.89 8.50 -4.01
N SER A 236 4.71 7.48 -3.18
CA SER A 236 5.76 6.90 -2.34
C SER A 236 6.90 6.39 -3.22
N THR A 237 6.58 5.55 -4.20
CA THR A 237 7.55 5.02 -5.18
C THR A 237 8.27 6.11 -5.96
N SER A 238 7.57 7.15 -6.42
CA SER A 238 8.18 8.31 -7.12
C SER A 238 9.08 9.15 -6.19
N ARG A 239 8.66 9.37 -4.94
CA ARG A 239 9.43 10.10 -3.92
C ARG A 239 10.70 9.36 -3.51
N SER A 240 10.66 8.02 -3.37
CA SER A 240 11.86 7.20 -3.12
C SER A 240 12.90 7.45 -4.20
N ARG A 241 12.46 7.55 -5.45
CA ARG A 241 13.35 7.79 -6.59
C ARG A 241 13.89 9.22 -6.65
N THR A 242 13.19 10.19 -6.09
CA THR A 242 13.70 11.58 -5.92
C THR A 242 14.79 11.64 -4.86
N ALA A 243 14.67 10.86 -3.79
CA ALA A 243 15.75 10.68 -2.82
C ALA A 243 16.99 10.02 -3.46
N CYS A 244 16.78 9.13 -4.44
CA CYS A 244 17.79 8.51 -5.29
C CYS A 244 18.62 9.53 -6.11
N ALA A 245 18.04 10.70 -6.44
CA ALA A 245 18.72 11.80 -7.14
C ALA A 245 19.65 12.60 -6.24
N ARG A 246 19.42 12.59 -4.92
CA ARG A 246 20.11 13.45 -3.94
C ARG A 246 21.26 12.78 -3.19
N ARG A 247 21.46 11.47 -3.32
CA ARG A 247 22.59 10.75 -2.71
C ARG A 247 23.32 9.87 -3.72
N SER A 248 24.06 10.51 -4.61
CA SER A 248 25.30 9.93 -5.14
C SER A 248 26.37 10.05 -4.05
N ARG A 249 26.35 9.21 -3.01
CA ARG A 249 27.60 8.95 -2.30
C ARG A 249 28.29 7.88 -3.11
N THR A 250 29.44 8.24 -3.69
CA THR A 250 30.49 7.30 -4.10
C THR A 250 30.73 6.36 -2.93
N ALA A 251 30.03 5.23 -2.92
CA ALA A 251 30.33 4.15 -2.02
C ALA A 251 31.55 3.44 -2.62
N SER A 252 32.73 3.99 -2.38
CA SER A 252 33.96 3.22 -2.24
C SER A 252 33.91 2.38 -0.94
N ARG A 253 32.76 1.76 -0.67
CA ARG A 253 32.69 0.63 0.27
C ARG A 253 32.91 -0.62 -0.58
N PRO A 254 33.81 -1.54 -0.18
CA PRO A 254 33.83 -2.87 -0.78
C PRO A 254 32.43 -3.47 -0.67
N PRO A 255 32.04 -4.41 -1.56
CA PRO A 255 30.72 -5.01 -1.53
C PRO A 255 30.45 -5.54 -0.12
N THR A 256 29.71 -4.79 0.69
CA THR A 256 29.14 -5.33 1.91
C THR A 256 28.11 -6.31 1.42
N THR A 257 28.48 -7.58 1.49
CA THR A 257 27.56 -8.71 1.49
C THR A 257 26.35 -8.27 2.27
N THR A 258 25.19 -8.20 1.62
CA THR A 258 23.91 -8.13 2.31
C THR A 258 23.84 -9.44 3.08
N ALA A 259 24.35 -9.43 4.31
CA ALA A 259 24.18 -10.54 5.21
C ALA A 259 22.68 -10.68 5.39
N SER A 260 22.12 -11.79 4.91
CA SER A 260 20.80 -12.24 5.30
C SER A 260 21.03 -13.12 6.53
N PRO A 261 20.95 -12.57 7.76
CA PRO A 261 20.89 -13.42 8.93
C PRO A 261 19.55 -14.17 8.86
N ARG A 262 19.53 -15.36 8.28
CA ARG A 262 18.50 -16.35 8.59
C ARG A 262 18.74 -16.79 10.03
N ARG A 263 18.19 -16.03 10.98
CA ARG A 263 18.02 -16.51 12.34
C ARG A 263 16.76 -17.36 12.34
N SER A 264 16.91 -18.67 12.18
CA SER A 264 15.89 -19.60 12.64
C SER A 264 15.74 -19.37 14.15
N ILE A 265 14.54 -19.00 14.59
CA ILE A 265 14.22 -19.08 16.02
C ILE A 265 14.30 -20.57 16.37
N PRO A 266 15.19 -20.98 17.29
CA PRO A 266 15.29 -22.38 17.65
C PRO A 266 13.95 -22.84 18.25
N ARG A 267 13.45 -23.98 17.76
CA ARG A 267 12.19 -24.61 18.21
C ARG A 267 12.14 -24.97 19.70
N SER A 268 13.22 -24.75 20.45
CA SER A 268 13.33 -25.04 21.88
C SER A 268 12.60 -24.05 22.81
N ALA A 269 12.01 -22.96 22.28
CA ALA A 269 11.23 -22.02 23.08
C ALA A 269 9.73 -22.40 23.26
N CYS A 270 9.25 -23.46 22.60
CA CYS A 270 7.93 -24.02 22.87
C CYS A 270 8.04 -25.12 23.94
N SER A 271 8.21 -24.72 25.20
CA SER A 271 7.91 -25.60 26.32
C SER A 271 6.41 -25.87 26.32
N ARG A 272 6.00 -27.13 26.10
CA ARG A 272 4.60 -27.56 26.31
C ARG A 272 4.22 -27.21 27.76
N PRO A 273 3.06 -26.57 28.01
CA PRO A 273 2.56 -26.51 29.37
C PRO A 273 2.30 -27.94 29.87
N ALA A 274 2.73 -28.20 31.10
CA ALA A 274 2.49 -29.47 31.79
C ALA A 274 0.98 -29.73 31.89
N PRO A 275 0.54 -31.00 31.80
CA PRO A 275 -0.87 -31.32 31.96
C PRO A 275 -1.33 -30.93 33.38
N HIS A 276 -2.33 -30.05 33.45
CA HIS A 276 -3.06 -29.79 34.69
C HIS A 276 -3.77 -31.07 35.13
N THR A 277 -3.38 -31.60 36.27
CA THR A 277 -4.12 -32.62 37.01
C THR A 277 -5.46 -32.03 37.47
N ALA A 278 -6.55 -32.54 36.92
CA ALA A 278 -7.89 -32.24 37.40
C ALA A 278 -8.10 -32.89 38.77
N SER A 279 -8.12 -32.06 39.81
CA SER A 279 -8.67 -32.42 41.12
C SER A 279 -10.20 -32.47 41.00
N ARG A 280 -10.77 -33.67 41.07
CA ARG A 280 -12.18 -33.88 41.42
C ARG A 280 -12.36 -33.46 42.88
N SER A 281 -13.19 -32.45 43.13
CA SER A 281 -13.84 -32.26 44.43
C SER A 281 -15.33 -32.47 44.25
N SER A 282 -15.83 -33.48 44.94
CA SER A 282 -17.24 -33.77 45.17
C SER A 282 -17.88 -32.72 46.08
N ARG A 283 -19.01 -32.17 45.64
CA ARG A 283 -20.27 -32.02 46.38
C ARG A 283 -21.31 -31.35 45.48
#